data_AF-A0A3P7J0V5-F1
#
_entry.id   AF-A0A3P7J0V5-F1
#
_cell.length_a   1.000
_cell.length_b   1.000
_cell.length_c   1.000
_cell.angle_alpha   90.00
_cell.angle_beta   90.00
_cell.angle_gamma   90.00
#
_symmetry.space_group_name_H-M   'P 1'
#
loop_
_entity.id
_entity.type
_entity.pdbx_description
1 polymer ?
#
loop_
_entity_poly.entity_id
_entity_poly.type
_entity_poly.pdbx_seq_one_letter_code
_entity_poly.pdbx_strand_id
1 'polypeptide(L)'
;MTEEDCTCTPERVMQFLQKMAAVSADPSLCDPESDSIYLCGNSLGLMPKATERIMQEQLDKWAKMGVFGHTKGELPWAHCDEHALEGVAQLAGAKPEEIALCNGLTVNIHVLLVCLAPREGEVCLRKEDILSYIEEHGEEIAVIFLPGIQNTKISCKIITPSEFHERGCQLSLQFSISIDVIYKELVKRGVAVDKRYPDVIRVTPVHLYNNYVDCRRFITALQEACAVAEASL
;
A
#
# COMPACT_ATOMS: atom_id res chain seq x y z
N MET A 1 9.47 28.62 -2.63
CA MET A 1 8.78 28.22 -1.39
C MET A 1 9.83 27.82 -0.38
N THR A 2 10.09 28.71 0.57
CA THR A 2 10.89 28.43 1.76
C THR A 2 10.00 27.66 2.75
N GLU A 3 10.58 27.01 3.77
CA GLU A 3 9.81 26.24 4.80
C GLU A 3 8.72 27.09 5.47
N GLU A 4 8.87 28.41 5.49
CA GLU A 4 7.93 29.37 6.05
C GLU A 4 6.62 29.51 5.23
N ASP A 5 6.57 28.98 4.00
CA ASP A 5 5.38 29.04 3.12
C ASP A 5 4.44 27.82 3.27
N CYS A 6 4.77 26.80 4.10
CA CYS A 6 3.88 25.65 4.29
C CYS A 6 2.81 25.90 5.34
N THR A 7 1.57 26.08 4.91
CA THR A 7 0.38 26.22 5.78
C THR A 7 -0.10 24.91 6.40
N CYS A 8 0.77 23.89 6.48
CA CYS A 8 0.46 22.57 7.00
C CYS A 8 0.56 22.57 8.55
N THR A 9 -0.55 22.93 9.21
CA THR A 9 -0.66 23.16 10.67
C THR A 9 -0.47 21.93 11.57
N PRO A 10 -0.19 22.12 12.89
CA PRO A 10 0.31 21.08 13.83
C PRO A 10 -0.70 20.05 14.35
N GLU A 11 -2.00 20.19 14.07
CA GLU A 11 -3.03 19.29 14.59
C GLU A 11 -3.20 18.07 13.68
N ARG A 12 -2.16 17.24 13.60
CA ARG A 12 -2.18 15.99 12.84
C ARG A 12 -3.36 15.12 13.32
N VAL A 13 -4.23 14.71 12.40
CA VAL A 13 -5.35 13.76 12.63
C VAL A 13 -4.82 12.38 13.04
N MET A 14 -3.58 12.08 12.64
CA MET A 14 -2.89 10.84 12.92
C MET A 14 -2.04 10.92 14.19
N GLN A 15 -1.94 9.80 14.88
CA GLN A 15 -1.11 9.66 16.07
C GLN A 15 0.36 9.49 15.67
N PHE A 16 1.18 10.42 16.15
CA PHE A 16 2.62 10.29 16.46
C PHE A 16 3.60 9.95 15.31
N LEU A 17 4.71 10.71 15.25
CA LEU A 17 5.95 10.31 14.58
C LEU A 17 7.02 10.16 15.66
N GLN A 18 7.73 9.02 15.70
CA GLN A 18 8.85 8.83 16.64
C GLN A 18 10.00 9.79 16.29
N LYS A 19 10.76 10.24 17.30
CA LYS A 19 12.01 10.98 17.07
C LYS A 19 13.05 10.12 16.36
N MET A 20 13.91 10.72 15.56
CA MET A 20 14.99 10.02 14.84
C MET A 20 15.88 9.18 15.79
N ALA A 21 16.12 9.68 17.01
CA ALA A 21 16.82 8.93 18.07
C ALA A 21 16.16 7.60 18.46
N ALA A 22 14.83 7.48 18.33
CA ALA A 22 14.07 6.31 18.74
C ALA A 22 13.93 5.24 17.64
N VAL A 23 14.29 5.56 16.39
CA VAL A 23 14.15 4.67 15.21
C VAL A 23 15.49 4.11 14.71
N SER A 24 16.52 4.07 15.56
CA SER A 24 17.87 3.58 15.22
C SER A 24 18.55 4.33 14.06
N ALA A 25 18.21 5.60 13.83
CA ALA A 25 18.85 6.43 12.82
C ALA A 25 20.28 6.83 13.23
N ASP A 26 21.20 6.96 12.26
CA ASP A 26 22.58 7.38 12.51
C ASP A 26 22.65 8.89 12.83
N PRO A 27 23.07 9.28 14.05
CA PRO A 27 23.15 10.68 14.45
C PRO A 27 24.17 11.51 13.65
N SER A 28 25.11 10.89 12.96
CA SER A 28 26.06 11.60 12.09
C SER A 28 25.42 12.08 10.78
N LEU A 29 24.24 11.56 10.42
CA LEU A 29 23.55 11.80 9.16
C LEU A 29 22.22 12.56 9.33
N CYS A 30 21.70 12.69 10.55
CA CYS A 30 20.44 13.38 10.84
C CYS A 30 20.39 13.97 12.26
N ASP A 31 19.55 14.98 12.46
CA ASP A 31 19.27 15.52 13.79
C ASP A 31 18.42 14.52 14.62
N PRO A 32 18.93 14.01 15.77
CA PRO A 32 18.22 13.03 16.59
C PRO A 32 16.89 13.53 17.17
N GLU A 33 16.74 14.84 17.38
CA GLU A 33 15.56 15.48 17.98
C GLU A 33 14.45 15.79 16.97
N SER A 34 14.74 15.64 15.69
CA SER A 34 13.76 15.79 14.62
C SER A 34 12.79 14.59 14.59
N ASP A 35 11.56 14.85 14.14
CA ASP A 35 10.58 13.79 13.88
C ASP A 35 11.09 12.85 12.77
N SER A 36 10.76 11.56 12.85
CA SER A 36 11.04 10.61 11.78
C SER A 36 10.26 10.93 10.51
N ILE A 37 10.88 10.69 9.35
CA ILE A 37 10.25 10.89 8.04
C ILE A 37 9.49 9.60 7.70
N TYR A 38 8.15 9.66 7.71
CA TYR A 38 7.30 8.50 7.47
C TYR A 38 6.76 8.47 6.03
N LEU A 39 7.40 7.66 5.19
CA LEU A 39 7.08 7.44 3.77
C LEU A 39 6.51 6.03 3.51
N CYS A 40 5.96 5.39 4.55
CA CYS A 40 5.54 3.97 4.53
C CYS A 40 4.01 3.79 4.69
N GLY A 41 3.23 4.85 4.46
CA GLY A 41 1.77 4.84 4.67
C GLY A 41 1.00 3.83 3.82
N ASN A 42 1.60 3.33 2.74
CA ASN A 42 1.04 2.26 1.90
C ASN A 42 1.23 0.85 2.44
N SER A 43 2.26 0.65 3.26
CA SER A 43 2.46 -0.63 3.93
C SER A 43 1.58 -0.66 5.19
N LEU A 44 1.71 0.38 6.01
CA LEU A 44 0.92 0.55 7.22
C LEU A 44 0.62 2.03 7.42
N GLY A 45 -0.66 2.39 7.49
CA GLY A 45 -1.06 3.75 7.84
C GLY A 45 -0.74 4.04 9.32
N LEU A 46 -0.37 5.29 9.61
CA LEU A 46 -0.37 5.76 11.00
C LEU A 46 -1.78 5.67 11.57
N MET A 47 -1.90 5.32 12.85
CA MET A 47 -3.19 5.16 13.49
C MET A 47 -3.89 6.53 13.61
N PRO A 48 -5.16 6.68 13.17
CA PRO A 48 -5.95 7.86 13.46
C PRO A 48 -6.17 8.03 14.97
N LYS A 49 -6.11 9.28 15.48
CA LYS A 49 -6.31 9.57 16.91
C LYS A 49 -7.67 9.12 17.45
N ALA A 50 -8.70 9.05 16.60
CA ALA A 50 -10.03 8.64 16.99
C ALA A 50 -10.17 7.12 17.21
N THR A 51 -9.24 6.31 16.70
CA THR A 51 -9.36 4.83 16.70
C THR A 51 -9.46 4.28 18.11
N GLU A 52 -8.64 4.76 19.05
CA GLU A 52 -8.63 4.30 20.44
C GLU A 52 -10.01 4.49 21.11
N ARG A 53 -10.58 5.70 20.99
CA ARG A 53 -11.91 6.01 21.54
C ARG A 53 -12.99 5.09 20.96
N ILE A 54 -13.03 4.94 19.64
CA ILE A 54 -14.05 4.13 18.94
C ILE A 54 -13.95 2.65 19.35
N MET A 55 -12.73 2.11 19.45
CA MET A 55 -12.52 0.73 19.89
C MET A 55 -12.97 0.53 21.34
N GLN A 56 -12.65 1.47 22.23
CA GLN A 56 -13.08 1.41 23.63
C GLN A 56 -14.60 1.42 23.76
N GLU A 57 -15.31 2.22 22.96
CA GLU A 57 -16.78 2.23 22.91
C GLU A 57 -17.34 0.85 22.55
N GLN A 58 -16.72 0.12 21.60
CA GLN A 58 -17.15 -1.23 21.23
C GLN A 58 -16.86 -2.27 22.32
N LEU A 59 -15.71 -2.17 22.99
CA LEU A 59 -15.35 -3.03 24.12
C LEU A 59 -16.33 -2.83 25.30
N ASP A 60 -16.64 -1.58 25.62
CA ASP A 60 -17.60 -1.24 26.67
C ASP A 60 -19.01 -1.74 26.31
N LYS A 61 -19.41 -1.61 25.05
CA LYS A 61 -20.69 -2.14 24.56
C LYS A 61 -20.75 -3.65 24.72
N TRP A 62 -19.66 -4.36 24.39
CA TRP A 62 -19.58 -5.81 24.57
C TRP A 62 -19.71 -6.22 26.04
N ALA A 63 -18.97 -5.55 26.93
CA ALA A 63 -19.02 -5.81 28.36
C ALA A 63 -20.43 -5.61 28.96
N LYS A 64 -21.19 -4.63 28.46
CA LYS A 64 -22.53 -4.29 28.97
C LYS A 64 -23.65 -5.10 28.33
N MET A 65 -23.54 -5.42 27.06
CA MET A 65 -24.67 -5.90 26.25
C MET A 65 -24.51 -7.34 25.77
N GLY A 66 -23.30 -7.91 25.79
CA GLY A 66 -23.05 -9.25 25.25
C GLY A 66 -23.61 -9.41 23.83
N VAL A 67 -24.32 -10.52 23.59
CA VAL A 67 -24.93 -10.84 22.29
C VAL A 67 -25.93 -9.79 21.80
N PHE A 68 -26.55 -9.01 22.70
CA PHE A 68 -27.50 -7.97 22.30
C PHE A 68 -26.84 -6.82 21.52
N GLY A 69 -25.51 -6.69 21.59
CA GLY A 69 -24.75 -5.73 20.79
C GLY A 69 -24.78 -5.99 19.27
N HIS A 70 -25.24 -7.18 18.83
CA HIS A 70 -25.42 -7.46 17.40
C HIS A 70 -26.46 -6.54 16.75
N THR A 71 -27.55 -6.26 17.46
CA THR A 71 -28.72 -5.55 16.91
C THR A 71 -29.06 -4.25 17.62
N LYS A 72 -28.36 -3.93 18.72
CA LYS A 72 -28.63 -2.75 19.55
C LYS A 72 -27.39 -1.88 19.73
N GLY A 73 -27.62 -0.61 20.06
CA GLY A 73 -26.59 0.41 20.23
C GLY A 73 -26.45 1.29 18.99
N GLU A 74 -25.53 2.26 19.05
CA GLU A 74 -25.31 3.24 17.98
C GLU A 74 -24.68 2.60 16.72
N LEU A 75 -23.84 1.57 16.91
CA LEU A 75 -23.24 0.79 15.82
C LEU A 75 -23.56 -0.71 15.98
N PRO A 76 -24.71 -1.21 15.53
CA PRO A 76 -25.05 -2.63 15.62
C PRO A 76 -24.03 -3.50 14.87
N TRP A 77 -23.48 -4.54 15.50
CA TRP A 77 -22.41 -5.35 14.87
C TRP A 77 -22.86 -6.15 13.65
N ALA A 78 -24.16 -6.45 13.52
CA ALA A 78 -24.67 -7.18 12.38
C ALA A 78 -24.62 -6.37 11.06
N HIS A 79 -24.52 -5.05 11.15
CA HIS A 79 -24.57 -4.10 10.03
C HIS A 79 -23.43 -3.06 10.13
N CYS A 80 -22.35 -3.38 10.85
CA CYS A 80 -21.31 -2.39 11.13
C CYS A 80 -20.48 -2.03 9.90
N ASP A 81 -20.39 -2.95 8.94
CA ASP A 81 -19.82 -2.75 7.61
C ASP A 81 -20.61 -1.72 6.79
N GLU A 82 -21.94 -1.74 6.89
CA GLU A 82 -22.82 -0.82 6.16
C GLU A 82 -22.53 0.67 6.47
N HIS A 83 -22.12 0.97 7.71
CA HIS A 83 -21.90 2.34 8.19
C HIS A 83 -20.72 3.06 7.51
N ALA A 84 -19.79 2.31 6.91
CA ALA A 84 -18.63 2.87 6.22
C ALA A 84 -18.80 2.89 4.69
N LEU A 85 -19.88 2.31 4.15
CA LEU A 85 -20.04 2.13 2.71
C LEU A 85 -20.07 3.45 1.94
N GLU A 86 -20.78 4.47 2.43
CA GLU A 86 -20.83 5.77 1.73
C GLU A 86 -19.45 6.40 1.57
N GLY A 87 -18.67 6.43 2.65
CA GLY A 87 -17.32 7.01 2.64
C GLY A 87 -16.37 6.21 1.76
N VAL A 88 -16.44 4.88 1.80
CA VAL A 88 -15.59 4.01 0.97
C VAL A 88 -16.00 4.08 -0.50
N ALA A 89 -17.30 4.12 -0.80
CA ALA A 89 -17.82 4.25 -2.16
C ALA A 89 -17.36 5.57 -2.80
N GLN A 90 -17.39 6.67 -2.05
CA GLN A 90 -16.84 7.96 -2.51
C GLN A 90 -15.34 7.88 -2.82
N LEU A 91 -14.56 7.19 -1.98
CA LEU A 91 -13.12 6.99 -2.19
C LEU A 91 -12.83 6.08 -3.40
N ALA A 92 -13.65 5.05 -3.61
CA ALA A 92 -13.51 4.07 -4.69
C ALA A 92 -14.10 4.55 -6.03
N GLY A 93 -14.92 5.60 -6.03
CA GLY A 93 -15.64 6.05 -7.22
C GLY A 93 -16.77 5.11 -7.64
N ALA A 94 -17.38 4.41 -6.68
CA ALA A 94 -18.44 3.43 -6.90
C ALA A 94 -19.74 3.83 -6.18
N LYS A 95 -20.81 3.07 -6.35
CA LYS A 95 -22.02 3.20 -5.53
C LYS A 95 -21.89 2.39 -4.24
N PRO A 96 -22.58 2.77 -3.15
CA PRO A 96 -22.57 1.99 -1.90
C PRO A 96 -22.95 0.52 -2.09
N GLU A 97 -23.89 0.23 -3.01
CA GLU A 97 -24.35 -1.13 -3.30
C GLU A 97 -23.33 -1.98 -4.08
N GLU A 98 -22.28 -1.35 -4.62
CA GLU A 98 -21.19 -2.00 -5.36
C GLU A 98 -19.98 -2.29 -4.44
N ILE A 99 -20.05 -1.92 -3.16
CA ILE A 99 -18.97 -2.08 -2.18
C ILE A 99 -19.33 -3.13 -1.14
N ALA A 100 -18.40 -4.04 -0.86
CA ALA A 100 -18.46 -4.94 0.28
C ALA A 100 -17.19 -4.80 1.14
N LEU A 101 -17.36 -4.57 2.44
CA LEU A 101 -16.25 -4.49 3.40
C LEU A 101 -16.12 -5.81 4.15
N CYS A 102 -15.15 -6.64 3.76
CA CYS A 102 -14.98 -7.97 4.34
C CYS A 102 -13.52 -8.44 4.37
N ASN A 103 -13.24 -9.40 5.23
CA ASN A 103 -11.98 -10.17 5.35
C ASN A 103 -10.69 -9.32 5.22
N GLY A 104 -9.65 -9.91 4.60
CA GLY A 104 -8.42 -9.23 4.20
C GLY A 104 -8.22 -9.34 2.68
N LEU A 105 -7.33 -8.50 2.15
CA LEU A 105 -7.10 -8.34 0.71
C LEU A 105 -6.94 -9.67 -0.06
N THR A 106 -6.05 -10.55 0.40
CA THR A 106 -5.76 -11.82 -0.29
C THR A 106 -6.97 -12.75 -0.31
N VAL A 107 -7.75 -12.79 0.77
CA VAL A 107 -8.98 -13.60 0.83
C VAL A 107 -9.99 -13.07 -0.19
N ASN A 108 -10.20 -11.75 -0.23
CA ASN A 108 -11.14 -11.14 -1.18
C ASN A 108 -10.71 -11.37 -2.63
N ILE A 109 -9.41 -11.27 -2.94
CA ILE A 109 -8.91 -11.61 -4.27
C ILE A 109 -9.20 -13.08 -4.60
N HIS A 110 -8.94 -14.02 -3.69
CA HIS A 110 -9.24 -15.44 -3.95
C HIS A 110 -10.73 -15.73 -4.16
N VAL A 111 -11.62 -14.98 -3.51
CA VAL A 111 -13.07 -15.09 -3.73
C VAL A 111 -13.49 -14.52 -5.09
N LEU A 112 -12.76 -13.52 -5.60
CA LEU A 112 -13.04 -12.87 -6.88
C LEU A 112 -12.34 -13.52 -8.08
N LEU A 113 -11.28 -14.29 -7.86
CA LEU A 113 -10.52 -14.92 -8.93
C LEU A 113 -11.20 -16.18 -9.44
N VAL A 114 -11.25 -16.31 -10.77
CA VAL A 114 -11.44 -17.61 -11.41
C VAL A 114 -10.15 -18.05 -12.08
N CYS A 115 -9.71 -19.27 -11.75
CA CYS A 115 -8.44 -19.82 -12.20
C CYS A 115 -8.64 -20.81 -13.35
N LEU A 116 -7.92 -20.60 -14.45
CA LEU A 116 -7.79 -21.57 -15.53
C LEU A 116 -6.59 -22.49 -15.27
N ALA A 117 -6.77 -23.79 -15.47
CA ALA A 117 -5.72 -24.80 -15.37
C ALA A 117 -5.51 -25.49 -16.74
N PRO A 118 -4.27 -25.94 -17.05
CA PRO A 118 -4.03 -26.78 -18.22
C PRO A 118 -4.88 -28.04 -18.17
N ARG A 119 -5.23 -28.57 -19.36
CA ARG A 119 -5.90 -29.86 -19.48
C ARG A 119 -5.02 -30.98 -18.91
N GLU A 120 -5.63 -32.10 -18.55
CA GLU A 120 -4.90 -33.22 -17.97
C GLU A 120 -3.77 -33.70 -18.90
N GLY A 121 -2.54 -33.76 -18.35
CA GLY A 121 -1.33 -34.10 -19.09
C GLY A 121 -0.64 -32.94 -19.81
N GLU A 122 -1.18 -31.71 -19.74
CA GLU A 122 -0.59 -30.53 -20.35
C GLU A 122 0.09 -29.62 -19.32
N VAL A 123 1.14 -28.92 -19.76
CA VAL A 123 1.91 -28.00 -18.90
C VAL A 123 1.55 -26.53 -19.18
N CYS A 124 1.03 -26.25 -20.38
CA CYS A 124 0.68 -24.90 -20.83
C CYS A 124 -0.82 -24.79 -21.02
N LEU A 125 -1.38 -23.62 -20.70
CA LEU A 125 -2.72 -23.27 -21.13
C LEU A 125 -2.77 -23.12 -22.64
N ARG A 126 -3.85 -23.63 -23.23
CA ARG A 126 -4.13 -23.44 -24.64
C ARG A 126 -4.82 -22.10 -24.86
N LYS A 127 -4.53 -21.48 -26.00
CA LYS A 127 -5.13 -20.19 -26.36
C LYS A 127 -6.64 -20.31 -26.52
N GLU A 128 -7.12 -21.41 -27.11
CA GLU A 128 -8.53 -21.68 -27.29
C GLU A 128 -9.30 -21.76 -25.97
N ASP A 129 -8.72 -22.37 -24.93
CA ASP A 129 -9.35 -22.50 -23.60
C ASP A 129 -9.44 -21.14 -22.89
N ILE A 130 -8.41 -20.30 -23.04
CA ILE A 130 -8.42 -18.93 -22.52
C ILE A 130 -9.51 -18.10 -23.21
N LEU A 131 -9.59 -18.18 -24.55
CA LEU A 131 -10.55 -17.40 -25.33
C LEU A 131 -11.99 -17.85 -25.07
N SER A 132 -12.27 -19.15 -25.02
CA SER A 132 -13.60 -19.65 -24.72
C SER A 132 -14.07 -19.22 -23.32
N TYR A 133 -13.16 -19.23 -22.34
CA TYR A 133 -13.47 -18.82 -20.98
C TYR A 133 -13.80 -17.32 -20.89
N ILE A 134 -13.07 -16.48 -21.63
CA ILE A 134 -13.35 -15.04 -21.73
C ILE A 134 -14.68 -14.79 -22.43
N GLU A 135 -15.01 -15.54 -23.48
CA GLU A 135 -16.30 -15.41 -24.16
C GLU A 135 -17.47 -15.82 -23.27
N GLU A 136 -17.31 -16.89 -22.49
CA GLU A 136 -18.35 -17.40 -21.58
C GLU A 136 -18.61 -16.44 -20.40
N HIS A 137 -17.56 -15.89 -19.80
CA HIS A 137 -17.64 -15.10 -18.57
C HIS A 137 -17.34 -13.61 -18.79
N GLY A 138 -17.34 -13.14 -20.03
CA GLY A 138 -16.85 -11.81 -20.39
C GLY A 138 -17.59 -10.64 -19.73
N GLU A 139 -18.84 -10.83 -19.33
CA GLU A 139 -19.62 -9.82 -18.58
C GLU A 139 -19.29 -9.79 -17.07
N GLU A 140 -18.60 -10.82 -16.55
CA GLU A 140 -18.23 -10.97 -15.15
C GLU A 140 -16.72 -10.72 -14.91
N ILE A 141 -15.89 -10.78 -15.96
CA ILE A 141 -14.44 -10.60 -15.90
C ILE A 141 -14.07 -9.12 -15.99
N ALA A 142 -13.51 -8.57 -14.91
CA ALA A 142 -13.00 -7.20 -14.89
C ALA A 142 -11.51 -7.08 -15.30
N VAL A 143 -10.67 -8.09 -15.01
CA VAL A 143 -9.20 -8.02 -15.17
C VAL A 143 -8.63 -9.39 -15.58
N ILE A 144 -7.63 -9.39 -16.47
CA ILE A 144 -6.88 -10.57 -16.91
C ILE A 144 -5.37 -10.36 -16.63
N PHE A 145 -4.74 -11.27 -15.87
CA PHE A 145 -3.31 -11.19 -15.52
C PHE A 145 -2.43 -12.05 -16.46
N LEU A 146 -1.46 -11.43 -17.15
CA LEU A 146 -0.47 -12.09 -18.02
C LEU A 146 0.97 -11.63 -17.67
N PRO A 147 1.92 -12.51 -17.34
CA PRO A 147 3.28 -12.11 -16.94
C PRO A 147 4.24 -11.89 -18.13
N GLY A 148 5.09 -10.84 -18.10
CA GLY A 148 6.10 -10.55 -19.14
C GLY A 148 7.32 -9.72 -18.66
N ILE A 149 8.52 -10.06 -19.19
CA ILE A 149 9.90 -9.65 -18.80
C ILE A 149 10.44 -8.49 -19.67
N GLN A 150 11.26 -7.55 -19.14
CA GLN A 150 12.06 -6.61 -19.96
C GLN A 150 13.30 -5.96 -19.29
N ASN A 151 14.35 -5.74 -20.11
CA ASN A 151 15.76 -5.47 -19.78
C ASN A 151 16.18 -3.99 -19.65
N THR A 152 16.96 -3.71 -18.60
CA THR A 152 18.17 -2.84 -18.56
C THR A 152 19.22 -3.59 -17.70
N LYS A 153 20.48 -3.13 -17.57
CA LYS A 153 21.48 -3.88 -16.76
C LYS A 153 21.18 -3.89 -15.26
N ILE A 154 20.79 -2.75 -14.66
CA ILE A 154 19.84 -2.69 -13.53
C ILE A 154 18.60 -1.91 -13.91
N SER A 155 17.62 -2.62 -14.48
CA SER A 155 16.34 -2.01 -14.83
C SER A 155 15.61 -1.60 -13.60
N CYS A 156 15.55 -0.30 -13.33
CA CYS A 156 14.50 0.29 -12.52
C CYS A 156 13.30 0.59 -13.43
N LYS A 157 12.30 -0.29 -13.43
CA LYS A 157 11.05 -0.12 -14.17
C LYS A 157 9.96 0.30 -13.20
N ILE A 158 9.27 1.38 -13.52
CA ILE A 158 7.98 1.67 -12.88
C ILE A 158 6.98 0.65 -13.41
N ILE A 159 6.48 -0.20 -12.53
CA ILE A 159 5.44 -1.20 -12.84
C ILE A 159 4.05 -0.76 -12.38
N THR A 160 3.95 0.39 -11.72
CA THR A 160 2.64 1.05 -11.51
C THR A 160 2.06 1.45 -12.87
N PRO A 161 0.79 1.13 -13.16
CA PRO A 161 0.14 1.52 -14.41
C PRO A 161 0.20 3.02 -14.69
N SER A 162 0.32 3.38 -15.97
CA SER A 162 0.32 4.78 -16.41
C SER A 162 -1.08 5.39 -16.43
N GLU A 163 -2.11 4.56 -16.55
CA GLU A 163 -3.51 4.97 -16.59
C GLU A 163 -3.99 5.34 -15.18
N PHE A 164 -4.63 6.50 -15.07
CA PHE A 164 -5.05 7.05 -13.78
C PHE A 164 -6.04 6.13 -13.03
N HIS A 165 -6.90 5.43 -13.76
CA HIS A 165 -7.92 4.54 -13.17
C HIS A 165 -7.36 3.17 -12.76
N GLU A 166 -6.14 2.83 -13.19
CA GLU A 166 -5.48 1.55 -12.87
C GLU A 166 -4.41 1.69 -11.78
N ARG A 167 -4.29 2.88 -11.17
CA ARG A 167 -3.27 3.16 -10.16
C ARG A 167 -3.84 3.91 -8.96
N GLY A 168 -3.39 3.50 -7.78
CA GLY A 168 -3.53 4.30 -6.57
C GLY A 168 -2.41 5.35 -6.45
N CYS A 169 -2.20 5.86 -5.24
CA CYS A 169 -1.08 6.77 -4.93
C CYS A 169 0.30 6.08 -4.84
N GLN A 170 0.37 4.76 -5.04
CA GLN A 170 1.58 3.95 -4.90
C GLN A 170 2.38 3.86 -6.21
N LEU A 171 3.69 4.06 -6.10
CA LEU A 171 4.68 3.82 -7.13
C LEU A 171 5.47 2.53 -6.83
N SER A 172 5.43 1.57 -7.75
CA SER A 172 6.17 0.31 -7.64
C SER A 172 7.36 0.34 -8.58
N LEU A 173 8.56 0.20 -8.02
CA LEU A 173 9.85 0.24 -8.70
C LEU A 173 10.44 -1.17 -8.69
N GLN A 174 10.51 -1.81 -9.85
CA GLN A 174 11.14 -3.11 -10.04
C GLN A 174 12.59 -2.91 -10.48
N PHE A 175 13.54 -3.62 -9.86
CA PHE A 175 14.97 -3.58 -10.15
C PHE A 175 15.41 -4.87 -10.90
N SER A 176 16.55 -4.90 -11.60
CA SER A 176 17.02 -6.18 -12.20
C SER A 176 17.83 -7.06 -11.24
N ILE A 177 18.14 -6.55 -10.05
CA ILE A 177 18.98 -7.22 -9.06
C ILE A 177 18.16 -7.55 -7.81
N SER A 178 18.72 -8.42 -6.95
CA SER A 178 18.09 -8.71 -5.66
C SER A 178 17.84 -7.43 -4.88
N ILE A 179 16.60 -7.29 -4.43
CA ILE A 179 16.17 -6.12 -3.68
C ILE A 179 16.92 -5.96 -2.36
N ASP A 180 17.54 -7.03 -1.84
CA ASP A 180 18.35 -6.97 -0.63
C ASP A 180 19.55 -6.04 -0.76
N VAL A 181 20.10 -5.84 -1.95
CA VAL A 181 21.24 -4.95 -2.19
C VAL A 181 20.78 -3.49 -2.08
N ILE A 182 19.76 -3.11 -2.88
CA ILE A 182 19.23 -1.75 -2.92
C ILE A 182 18.57 -1.37 -1.58
N TYR A 183 17.78 -2.29 -0.99
CA TYR A 183 17.09 -2.06 0.26
C TYR A 183 18.05 -1.77 1.42
N LYS A 184 19.15 -2.53 1.54
CA LYS A 184 20.16 -2.27 2.57
C LYS A 184 20.77 -0.87 2.44
N GLU A 185 21.04 -0.43 1.21
CA GLU A 185 21.60 0.91 0.96
C GLU A 185 20.59 2.04 1.23
N LEU A 186 19.30 1.81 0.96
CA LEU A 186 18.23 2.76 1.29
C LEU A 186 18.02 2.88 2.81
N VAL A 187 18.01 1.75 3.54
CA VAL A 187 17.85 1.74 5.00
C VAL A 187 19.00 2.49 5.68
N LYS A 188 20.25 2.32 5.21
CA LYS A 188 21.41 3.10 5.70
C LYS A 188 21.23 4.62 5.55
N ARG A 189 20.42 5.06 4.59
CA ARG A 189 20.10 6.47 4.31
C ARG A 189 18.80 6.92 4.98
N GLY A 190 18.23 6.11 5.88
CA GLY A 190 17.01 6.44 6.62
C GLY A 190 15.72 6.35 5.79
N VAL A 191 15.76 5.67 4.64
CA VAL A 191 14.61 5.54 3.74
C VAL A 191 13.78 4.29 4.12
N ALA A 192 12.56 4.51 4.59
CA ALA A 192 11.60 3.45 4.91
C ALA A 192 10.68 3.18 3.71
N VAL A 193 10.71 1.96 3.17
CA VAL A 193 9.95 1.54 1.99
C VAL A 193 9.47 0.08 2.11
N ASP A 194 8.41 -0.29 1.40
CA ASP A 194 7.93 -1.68 1.36
C ASP A 194 8.77 -2.49 0.37
N LYS A 195 9.44 -3.54 0.87
CA LYS A 195 10.30 -4.45 0.11
C LYS A 195 9.53 -5.68 -0.31
N ARG A 196 9.51 -5.98 -1.60
CA ARG A 196 8.85 -7.17 -2.16
C ARG A 196 9.86 -8.00 -2.93
N TYR A 197 10.04 -9.23 -2.47
CA TYR A 197 10.90 -10.18 -3.15
C TYR A 197 10.35 -10.55 -4.53
N PRO A 198 11.23 -10.79 -5.51
CA PRO A 198 12.69 -10.78 -5.38
C PRO A 198 13.35 -9.40 -5.54
N ASP A 199 12.68 -8.42 -6.14
CA ASP A 199 13.33 -7.30 -6.83
C ASP A 199 12.54 -5.97 -6.82
N VAL A 200 11.48 -5.83 -6.01
CA VAL A 200 10.58 -4.65 -6.05
C VAL A 200 10.63 -3.84 -4.75
N ILE A 201 10.64 -2.51 -4.89
CA ILE A 201 10.28 -1.57 -3.83
C ILE A 201 8.96 -0.88 -4.17
N ARG A 202 8.06 -0.77 -3.19
CA ARG A 202 6.86 0.06 -3.29
C ARG A 202 7.04 1.31 -2.44
N VAL A 203 6.88 2.46 -3.08
CA VAL A 203 6.91 3.77 -2.43
C VAL A 203 5.59 4.48 -2.66
N THR A 204 5.06 5.14 -1.64
CA THR A 204 3.78 5.85 -1.76
C THR A 204 3.91 7.18 -1.07
N PRO A 205 4.21 8.25 -1.84
CA PRO A 205 4.15 9.59 -1.31
C PRO A 205 2.69 9.93 -1.01
N VAL A 206 2.35 9.99 0.28
CA VAL A 206 1.02 10.38 0.75
C VAL A 206 1.09 11.85 1.14
N HIS A 207 0.25 12.68 0.51
CA HIS A 207 0.20 14.13 0.72
C HIS A 207 0.07 14.55 2.19
N LEU A 208 -0.51 13.71 3.06
CA LEU A 208 -0.64 13.96 4.49
C LEU A 208 0.69 13.83 5.27
N TYR A 209 1.65 13.09 4.73
CA TYR A 209 2.94 12.79 5.38
C TYR A 209 4.14 13.35 4.64
N ASN A 210 4.00 13.66 3.35
CA ASN A 210 5.12 13.91 2.45
C ASN A 210 4.90 15.18 1.64
N ASN A 211 5.98 15.95 1.50
CA ASN A 211 6.01 17.12 0.63
C ASN A 211 6.98 16.88 -0.55
N TYR A 212 7.09 17.88 -1.42
CA TYR A 212 7.98 17.81 -2.59
C TYR A 212 9.45 17.56 -2.23
N VAL A 213 9.92 18.12 -1.11
CA VAL A 213 11.32 17.98 -0.66
C VAL A 213 11.61 16.53 -0.26
N ASP A 214 10.67 15.85 0.40
CA ASP A 214 10.80 14.44 0.75
C ASP A 214 10.92 13.54 -0.48
N CYS A 215 10.06 13.78 -1.49
CA CYS A 215 10.12 13.06 -2.77
C CYS A 215 11.47 13.27 -3.47
N ARG A 216 12.00 14.50 -3.47
CA ARG A 216 13.30 14.79 -4.09
C ARG A 216 14.46 14.10 -3.35
N ARG A 217 14.45 14.14 -2.00
CA ARG A 217 15.45 13.45 -1.17
C ARG A 217 15.46 11.94 -1.41
N PHE A 218 14.28 11.33 -1.55
CA PHE A 218 14.15 9.92 -1.90
C PHE A 218 14.82 9.60 -3.25
N ILE A 219 14.57 10.40 -4.30
CA ILE A 219 15.14 10.16 -5.63
C ILE A 219 16.68 10.25 -5.60
N THR A 220 17.25 11.23 -4.90
CA THR A 220 18.71 11.34 -4.72
C THR A 220 19.28 10.11 -4.00
N ALA A 221 18.67 9.70 -2.87
CA ALA A 221 19.11 8.53 -2.12
C ALA A 221 19.01 7.23 -2.95
N LEU A 222 17.98 7.12 -3.80
CA LEU A 222 17.82 5.97 -4.70
C LEU A 222 18.91 5.92 -5.78
N GLN A 223 19.24 7.07 -6.39
CA GLN A 223 20.31 7.15 -7.40
C GLN A 223 21.67 6.77 -6.81
N GLU A 224 22.00 7.27 -5.62
CA GLU A 224 23.23 6.91 -4.91
C GLU A 224 23.26 5.43 -4.53
N ALA A 225 22.15 4.88 -4.05
CA ALA A 225 22.04 3.46 -3.71
C ALA A 225 22.26 2.57 -4.95
N CYS A 226 21.68 2.94 -6.10
CA CYS A 226 21.91 2.25 -7.36
C CYS A 226 23.38 2.36 -7.82
N ALA A 227 24.01 3.53 -7.74
CA ALA A 227 25.42 3.70 -8.15
C ALA A 227 26.39 2.87 -7.29
N VAL A 228 26.15 2.77 -5.98
CA VAL A 228 26.94 1.93 -5.07
C VAL A 228 26.72 0.44 -5.36
N ALA A 229 25.47 0.05 -5.62
CA ALA A 229 25.15 -1.32 -5.99
C ALA A 229 25.80 -1.73 -7.32
N GLU A 230 25.81 -0.83 -8.31
CA GLU A 230 26.49 -1.04 -9.60
C GLU A 230 28.01 -1.18 -9.45
N ALA A 231 28.64 -0.42 -8.56
CA ALA A 231 30.08 -0.55 -8.28
C ALA A 231 30.46 -1.84 -7.55
N SER A 232 29.47 -2.58 -7.03
CA SER A 232 29.65 -3.83 -6.25
C SER A 232 29.30 -5.10 -7.05
N LEU A 233 28.88 -4.94 -8.31
CA LEU A 233 28.47 -6.01 -9.25
C LEU A 233 29.53 -6.20 -10.34
#